data_AF-A0A2S5MJQ9-F1
#
_entry.id   AF-A0A2S5MJQ9-F1
#
_cell.length_a   1.000
_cell.length_b   1.000
_cell.length_c   1.000
_cell.angle_alpha   90.00
_cell.angle_beta   90.00
_cell.angle_gamma   90.00
#
_symmetry.space_group_name_H-M   'P 1'
#
loop_
_entity.id
_entity.type
_entity.pdbx_description
1 polymer ?
#
loop_
_entity_poly.entity_id
_entity_poly.type
_entity_poly.pdbx_seq_one_letter_code
_entity_poly.pdbx_strand_id
1 'polypeptide(L)'
;KHEQIVTTLPKAKDLRPVVEKLVTLGKRGDLHARRQAIAKIKDVKLVGKLFDVLGPRYKDRNGGYTRVLKAGFRYGDNAPLAVIEFVDRDVNARGQDSGPVHEGEAAA
;
A
#
# COMPACT_ATOMS: atom_id res chain seq x y z
N LYS A 1 -0.52 5.71 3.00
CA LYS A 1 -0.05 7.04 2.59
C LYS A 1 -0.15 7.17 1.07
N HIS A 2 0.84 6.66 0.32
CA HIS A 2 1.01 6.88 -1.13
C HIS A 2 0.17 6.00 -2.08
N GLU A 3 -0.51 4.97 -1.56
CA GLU A 3 -1.32 3.97 -2.30
C GLU A 3 -0.59 3.13 -3.38
N GLN A 4 0.61 3.55 -3.79
CA GLN A 4 1.52 2.86 -4.69
C GLN A 4 2.96 3.10 -4.21
N ILE A 5 3.78 2.06 -4.20
CA ILE A 5 5.23 2.16 -3.92
C ILE A 5 6.01 1.24 -4.86
N VAL A 6 7.26 1.63 -5.15
CA VAL A 6 8.23 0.78 -5.85
C VAL A 6 9.16 0.18 -4.82
N THR A 7 9.33 -1.15 -4.85
CA THR A 7 10.23 -1.86 -3.95
C THR A 7 10.79 -3.11 -4.63
N THR A 8 11.57 -3.93 -3.93
CA THR A 8 12.08 -5.18 -4.50
C THR A 8 10.95 -6.21 -4.62
N LEU A 9 11.00 -7.05 -5.65
CA LEU A 9 9.98 -8.06 -5.92
C LEU A 9 9.70 -9.00 -4.72
N PRO A 10 10.70 -9.49 -3.97
CA PRO A 10 10.44 -10.29 -2.78
C PRO A 10 9.67 -9.51 -1.72
N LYS A 11 10.10 -8.28 -1.41
CA LYS A 11 9.42 -7.41 -0.43
C LYS A 11 7.99 -7.10 -0.84
N ALA A 12 7.74 -6.84 -2.12
CA ALA A 12 6.39 -6.62 -2.64
C ALA A 12 5.50 -7.84 -2.42
N LYS A 13 6.00 -9.05 -2.68
CA LYS A 13 5.24 -10.29 -2.45
C LYS A 13 4.95 -10.52 -0.97
N ASP A 14 5.92 -10.28 -0.10
CA ASP A 14 5.80 -10.47 1.35
C ASP A 14 4.86 -9.46 2.01
N LEU A 15 4.75 -8.25 1.45
CA LEU A 15 3.84 -7.21 1.94
C LEU A 15 2.36 -7.56 1.72
N ARG A 16 2.02 -8.36 0.70
CA ARG A 16 0.63 -8.71 0.36
C ARG A 16 -0.17 -9.24 1.55
N PRO A 17 0.21 -10.34 2.23
CA PRO A 17 -0.57 -10.87 3.35
C PRO A 17 -0.72 -9.88 4.51
N VAL A 18 0.24 -8.98 4.71
CA VAL A 18 0.16 -7.94 5.75
C VAL A 18 -0.91 -6.91 5.39
N VAL A 19 -0.84 -6.36 4.18
CA VAL A 19 -1.77 -5.32 3.70
C VAL A 19 -3.19 -5.88 3.55
N GLU A 20 -3.34 -7.09 3.02
CA GLU A 20 -4.65 -7.73 2.83
C GLU A 20 -5.41 -7.90 4.16
N LYS A 21 -4.70 -8.32 5.22
CA LYS A 21 -5.26 -8.45 6.57
C LYS A 21 -5.64 -7.09 7.16
N LEU A 22 -4.84 -6.05 6.92
CA LEU A 22 -5.16 -4.70 7.39
C LEU A 22 -6.41 -4.14 6.71
N VAL A 23 -6.55 -4.29 5.38
CA VAL A 23 -7.76 -3.87 4.66
C VAL A 23 -8.99 -4.64 5.17
N THR A 24 -8.84 -5.93 5.42
CA THR A 24 -9.90 -6.76 6.02
C THR A 24 -10.33 -6.24 7.40
N LEU A 25 -9.38 -5.80 8.25
CA LEU A 25 -9.72 -5.14 9.52
C LEU A 25 -10.43 -3.80 9.29
N GLY A 26 -9.99 -3.01 8.30
CA GLY A 26 -10.63 -1.76 7.91
C GLY A 26 -12.09 -1.95 7.51
N LYS A 27 -12.40 -3.03 6.77
CA LYS A 27 -13.77 -3.41 6.40
C LYS A 27 -14.64 -3.77 7.60
N ARG A 28 -14.08 -4.40 8.64
CA ARG A 28 -14.82 -4.81 9.85
C ARG A 28 -15.31 -3.60 10.66
N GLY A 29 -14.55 -2.51 10.69
CA GLY A 29 -15.02 -1.22 11.23
C GLY A 29 -15.10 -1.10 12.76
N ASP A 30 -15.07 -2.19 13.52
CA ASP A 30 -15.25 -2.17 14.97
C ASP A 30 -14.06 -1.59 15.77
N LEU A 31 -14.32 -1.21 17.04
CA LEU A 31 -13.30 -0.65 17.92
C LEU A 31 -12.13 -1.62 18.15
N HIS A 32 -12.41 -2.93 18.21
CA HIS A 32 -11.39 -3.94 18.39
C HIS A 32 -10.45 -4.03 17.17
N ALA A 33 -10.98 -3.95 15.95
CA ALA A 33 -10.24 -3.89 14.70
C ALA A 33 -9.37 -2.64 14.65
N ARG A 34 -9.92 -1.48 15.04
CA ARG A 34 -9.14 -0.23 15.12
C ARG A 34 -7.96 -0.38 16.08
N ARG A 35 -8.17 -0.93 17.28
CA ARG A 35 -7.07 -1.21 18.24
C ARG A 35 -6.04 -2.18 17.67
N GLN A 36 -6.47 -3.26 17.04
CA GLN A 36 -5.58 -4.23 16.38
C GLN A 36 -4.77 -3.59 15.24
N ALA A 37 -5.37 -2.70 14.44
CA ALA A 37 -4.68 -1.99 13.37
C ALA A 37 -3.67 -0.99 13.91
N ILE A 38 -4.02 -0.25 14.97
CA ILE A 38 -3.10 0.69 15.65
C ILE A 38 -1.87 -0.04 16.18
N ALA A 39 -2.04 -1.21 16.80
CA ALA A 39 -0.91 -2.00 17.31
C ALA A 39 0.08 -2.43 16.20
N LYS A 40 -0.41 -2.62 14.97
CA LYS A 40 0.39 -3.07 13.82
C LYS A 40 1.03 -1.91 13.06
N ILE A 41 0.26 -0.86 12.79
CA ILE A 41 0.69 0.28 11.97
C ILE A 41 1.45 1.32 12.82
N LYS A 42 1.11 1.44 14.11
CA LYS A 42 1.67 2.41 15.06
C LYS A 42 1.52 3.88 14.64
N ASP A 43 0.66 4.17 13.66
CA ASP A 43 0.33 5.51 13.19
C ASP A 43 -1.19 5.67 13.11
N VAL A 44 -1.73 6.54 13.97
CA VAL A 44 -3.17 6.77 14.11
C VAL A 44 -3.76 7.43 12.86
N LYS A 45 -3.02 8.31 12.17
CA LYS A 45 -3.52 8.98 10.95
C LYS A 45 -3.69 7.97 9.82
N LEU A 46 -2.73 7.06 9.67
CA LEU A 46 -2.83 5.98 8.68
C LEU A 46 -3.95 5.00 9.00
N VAL A 47 -4.18 4.70 10.28
CA VAL A 47 -5.34 3.90 10.70
C VAL A 47 -6.64 4.62 10.34
N GLY A 48 -6.74 5.94 10.56
CA GLY A 48 -7.88 6.74 10.10
C GLY A 48 -8.17 6.50 8.61
N LYS A 49 -7.17 6.71 7.74
CA LYS A 49 -7.31 6.45 6.30
C LYS A 49 -7.72 5.00 5.97
N LEU A 50 -7.20 4.02 6.71
CA LEU A 50 -7.55 2.61 6.50
C LEU A 50 -9.05 2.34 6.73
N PHE A 51 -9.63 2.91 7.77
CA PHE A 51 -11.03 2.66 8.13
C PHE A 51 -12.01 3.60 7.43
N ASP A 52 -11.60 4.84 7.17
CA ASP A 52 -12.50 5.87 6.67
C ASP A 52 -12.50 5.93 5.13
N VAL A 53 -11.41 5.50 4.49
CA VAL A 53 -11.26 5.52 3.02
C VAL A 53 -11.17 4.10 2.44
N LEU A 54 -10.19 3.31 2.88
CA LEU A 54 -9.90 2.01 2.24
C LEU A 54 -10.94 0.93 2.58
N GLY A 55 -11.43 0.90 3.82
CA GLY A 55 -12.47 -0.03 4.25
C GLY A 55 -13.75 0.09 3.42
N PRO A 56 -14.37 1.28 3.32
CA PRO A 56 -15.53 1.53 2.48
C PRO A 56 -15.25 1.25 1.00
N ARG A 57 -14.09 1.68 0.48
CA ARG A 57 -13.70 1.46 -0.93
C ARG A 57 -13.70 -0.02 -1.32
N TYR A 58 -13.26 -0.89 -0.42
CA TYR A 58 -13.15 -2.33 -0.67
C TYR A 58 -14.26 -3.17 -0.04
N LYS A 59 -15.38 -2.55 0.37
CA LYS A 59 -16.47 -3.23 1.08
C LYS A 59 -16.98 -4.46 0.33
N ASP A 60 -17.18 -4.36 -0.98
CA ASP A 60 -17.78 -5.43 -1.80
C ASP A 60 -16.73 -6.40 -2.38
N ARG A 61 -15.43 -6.10 -2.23
CA ARG A 61 -14.34 -6.94 -2.75
C ARG A 61 -13.94 -8.03 -1.74
N ASN A 62 -13.98 -9.30 -2.14
CA ASN A 62 -13.59 -10.44 -1.30
C ASN A 62 -12.12 -10.82 -1.48
N GLY A 63 -11.22 -9.95 -0.98
CA GLY A 63 -9.77 -10.14 -1.06
C GLY A 63 -9.14 -9.68 -2.39
N GLY A 64 -7.81 -9.70 -2.45
CA GLY A 64 -7.09 -9.21 -3.63
C GLY A 64 -7.18 -7.69 -3.75
N TYR A 65 -6.89 -6.99 -2.65
CA TYR A 65 -6.89 -5.52 -2.57
C TYR A 65 -5.62 -4.91 -3.15
N THR A 66 -4.56 -5.70 -3.29
CA THR A 66 -3.26 -5.27 -3.82
C THR A 66 -2.89 -5.97 -5.12
N ARG A 67 -2.16 -5.25 -5.99
CA ARG A 67 -1.55 -5.75 -7.22
C ARG A 67 -0.03 -5.57 -7.15
N VAL A 68 0.70 -6.56 -7.66
CA VAL A 68 2.16 -6.49 -7.81
C VAL A 68 2.51 -6.58 -9.29
N LEU A 69 3.20 -5.57 -9.81
CA LEU A 69 3.67 -5.48 -11.19
C LEU A 69 5.19 -5.51 -11.19
N LYS A 70 5.82 -6.32 -12.04
CA LYS A 70 7.30 -6.33 -12.16
C LYS A 70 7.77 -5.04 -12.80
N ALA A 71 8.87 -4.48 -12.31
CA ALA A 71 9.40 -3.18 -12.72
C ALA A 71 10.89 -3.24 -13.08
N GLY A 72 11.31 -4.28 -13.77
CA GLY A 72 12.71 -4.48 -14.18
C GLY A 72 13.65 -4.73 -13.00
N PHE A 73 14.88 -4.21 -13.12
CA PHE A 73 15.95 -4.39 -12.14
C PHE A 73 16.52 -3.04 -11.71
N ARG A 74 16.91 -2.95 -10.44
CA ARG A 74 17.50 -1.74 -9.87
C ARG A 74 18.93 -1.54 -10.38
N TYR A 75 19.25 -0.30 -10.73
CA TYR A 75 20.60 0.09 -11.11
C TYR A 75 21.57 -0.05 -9.92
N GLY A 76 22.76 -0.57 -10.16
CA GLY A 76 23.82 -0.75 -9.16
C GLY A 76 23.89 -2.15 -8.56
N ASP A 77 22.78 -2.72 -8.10
CA ASP A 77 22.75 -4.04 -7.45
C ASP A 77 21.95 -5.11 -8.20
N ASN A 78 21.36 -4.76 -9.34
CA ASN A 78 20.54 -5.63 -10.18
C ASN A 78 19.40 -6.34 -9.41
N ALA A 79 18.90 -5.73 -8.32
CA ALA A 79 17.81 -6.30 -7.55
C ALA A 79 16.50 -6.24 -8.36
N PRO A 80 15.72 -7.33 -8.47
CA PRO A 80 14.44 -7.30 -9.19
C PRO A 80 13.47 -6.36 -8.47
N LEU A 81 12.94 -5.39 -9.21
CA LEU A 81 11.98 -4.41 -8.70
C LEU A 81 10.54 -4.80 -9.04
N ALA A 82 9.62 -4.31 -8.23
CA ALA A 82 8.20 -4.41 -8.45
C ALA A 82 7.47 -3.20 -7.87
N VAL A 83 6.43 -2.78 -8.58
CA VAL A 83 5.43 -1.84 -8.07
C VAL A 83 4.39 -2.65 -7.31
N ILE A 84 4.14 -2.30 -6.04
CA ILE A 84 2.98 -2.78 -5.29
C ILE A 84 2.00 -1.62 -5.08
N GLU A 85 0.74 -1.86 -5.42
CA GLU A 85 -0.31 -0.85 -5.40
C GLU A 85 -1.66 -1.42 -4.96
N PHE A 86 -2.53 -0.54 -4.47
CA PHE A 86 -3.94 -0.86 -4.31
C PHE A 86 -4.62 -0.96 -5.68
N VAL A 87 -5.55 -1.93 -5.85
CA VAL A 87 -6.19 -2.19 -7.15
C VAL A 87 -7.03 -0.99 -7.61
N ASP A 88 -7.82 -0.42 -6.70
CA ASP A 88 -8.71 0.72 -6.94
C ASP A 88 -8.08 1.99 -6.32
N ARG A 89 -6.79 2.22 -6.58
CA ARG A 89 -6.06 3.36 -5.99
C ARG A 89 -6.52 4.71 -6.52
N ASP A 90 -6.38 5.73 -5.70
CA ASP A 90 -6.40 7.12 -6.16
C ASP A 90 -5.06 7.42 -6.86
N VAL A 91 -5.13 7.84 -8.13
CA VAL A 91 -3.94 8.20 -8.92
C VAL A 91 -3.21 9.41 -8.35
N ASN A 92 -3.92 10.33 -7.71
CA ASN A 92 -3.37 11.54 -7.10
C ASN A 92 -2.63 11.26 -5.79
N ALA A 93 -2.80 10.07 -5.20
CA ALA A 93 -2.13 9.68 -3.97
C ALA A 93 -0.65 9.29 -4.19
N ARG A 94 -0.23 9.02 -5.43
CA ARG A 94 1.15 8.66 -5.75
C ARG A 94 2.08 9.82 -5.38
N GLY A 95 3.15 9.55 -4.64
CA GLY A 95 4.17 10.55 -4.33
C GLY A 95 3.81 11.56 -3.22
N GLN A 96 2.60 11.51 -2.66
CA GLN A 96 2.20 12.44 -1.60
C GLN A 96 3.09 12.29 -0.36
N ASP A 97 3.81 13.35 0.02
CA ASP A 97 4.74 13.37 1.16
C ASP A 97 5.90 12.35 1.07
N SER A 98 6.39 12.05 -0.14
CA SER A 98 7.48 11.09 -0.37
C SER A 98 8.90 11.65 -0.16
N GLY A 99 9.04 12.88 0.34
CA GLY A 99 10.34 13.58 0.38
C GLY A 99 10.72 14.16 -0.99
N PRO A 100 11.94 14.68 -1.16
CA PRO A 100 12.37 15.30 -2.41
C PRO A 100 12.33 14.27 -3.56
N VAL A 101 11.61 14.60 -4.62
CA VAL A 101 11.61 13.87 -5.88
C VAL A 101 12.89 14.20 -6.63
N HIS A 102 13.73 13.19 -6.89
CA HIS A 102 14.84 13.33 -7.82
C HIS A 102 14.26 13.29 -9.24
N GLU A 103 14.43 14.37 -10.00
CA GLU A 103 13.77 14.66 -11.29
C GLU A 103 14.03 13.63 -12.42
N GLY A 104 14.81 12.57 -12.18
CA GLY A 104 15.14 11.54 -13.18
C GLY A 104 14.11 10.43 -13.40
N GLU A 105 13.04 10.36 -12.60
CA GLU A 105 12.09 9.22 -12.63
C GLU A 105 10.76 9.52 -13.35
N ALA A 106 10.59 10.74 -13.89
CA ALA A 106 9.35 11.20 -14.53
C ALA A 106 9.28 10.92 -16.05
N ALA A 107 10.36 10.41 -16.66
CA ALA A 107 10.44 10.17 -18.10
C ALA A 107 10.79 8.70 -18.41
N ALA A 108 9.81 7.80 -18.26
CA ALA A 108 9.78 6.48 -18.88
C ALA A 108 8.35 5.92 -18.90
#